data_AF-A0A0D3G4R1-F1
#
_entry.id   AF-A0A0D3G4R1-F1
#
_cell.length_a   1.000
_cell.length_b   1.000
_cell.length_c   1.000
_cell.angle_alpha   90.00
_cell.angle_beta   90.00
_cell.angle_gamma   90.00
#
_symmetry.space_group_name_H-M   'P 1'
#
loop_
_entity.id
_entity.type
_entity.pdbx_description
1 polymer ?
#
loop_
_entity_poly.entity_id
_entity_poly.type
_entity_poly.pdbx_seq_one_letter_code
_entity_poly.pdbx_strand_id
1 'polypeptide(L)'
;MAAQSSSSPAQTTTTLALLLVVAAAAAAVAAEAAAVAADAARGVRQVNRRGPYLGVVVPNGFEMEPLLRSPAFSPAKKLPYLDVADSLY
;
A
#
# COMPACT_ATOMS: atom_id res chain seq x y z
N MET A 1 46.14 -28.32 -9.01
CA MET A 1 46.60 -27.50 -7.87
C MET A 1 45.83 -26.19 -7.93
N ALA A 2 44.74 -26.05 -7.16
CA ALA A 2 43.91 -24.84 -7.17
C ALA A 2 44.35 -23.95 -5.99
N ALA A 3 44.91 -22.79 -6.28
CA ALA A 3 45.29 -21.82 -5.26
C ALA A 3 44.01 -21.20 -4.68
N GLN A 4 43.66 -21.55 -3.45
CA GLN A 4 42.64 -20.83 -2.70
C GLN A 4 43.22 -19.45 -2.32
N SER A 5 42.78 -18.42 -3.02
CA SER A 5 43.09 -17.03 -2.67
C SER A 5 42.42 -16.71 -1.33
N SER A 6 43.21 -16.71 -0.25
CA SER A 6 42.77 -16.29 1.07
C SER A 6 42.44 -14.79 1.05
N SER A 7 41.18 -14.43 1.18
CA SER A 7 40.76 -13.03 1.34
C SER A 7 41.31 -12.48 2.66
N SER A 8 41.96 -11.30 2.61
CA SER A 8 42.53 -10.64 3.79
C SER A 8 41.43 -10.20 4.78
N PRO A 9 41.65 -10.29 6.11
CA PRO A 9 40.66 -9.88 7.12
C PRO A 9 40.19 -8.43 6.97
N ALA A 10 41.04 -7.56 6.40
CA ALA A 10 40.66 -6.19 6.07
C ALA A 10 39.57 -6.14 4.99
N GLN A 11 39.66 -6.98 3.95
CA GLN A 11 38.67 -7.05 2.87
C GLN A 11 37.32 -7.53 3.41
N THR A 12 37.32 -8.56 4.26
CA THR A 12 36.09 -9.07 4.90
C THR A 12 35.42 -7.98 5.75
N THR A 13 36.20 -7.23 6.51
CA THR A 13 35.70 -6.14 7.36
C THR A 13 35.09 -5.01 6.53
N THR A 14 35.76 -4.62 5.44
CA THR A 14 35.24 -3.60 4.51
C THR A 14 33.96 -4.06 3.83
N THR A 15 33.88 -5.33 3.40
CA THR A 15 32.66 -5.88 2.79
C THR A 15 31.48 -5.88 3.76
N LEU A 16 31.70 -6.28 5.02
CA LEU A 16 30.65 -6.25 6.05
C LEU A 16 30.17 -4.83 6.35
N ALA A 17 31.10 -3.87 6.46
CA ALA A 17 30.76 -2.47 6.67
C ALA A 17 29.93 -1.90 5.49
N LEU A 18 30.30 -2.22 4.25
CA LEU A 18 29.54 -1.82 3.06
C LEU A 18 28.13 -2.44 3.05
N LEU A 19 28.00 -3.73 3.39
CA LEU A 19 26.69 -4.38 3.47
C LEU A 19 25.79 -3.76 4.54
N LEU A 20 26.35 -3.38 5.69
CA LEU A 20 25.61 -2.67 6.74
C LEU A 20 25.13 -1.29 6.30
N VAL A 21 25.97 -0.54 5.58
CA VAL A 21 25.60 0.77 5.02
C VAL A 21 24.48 0.62 3.99
N VAL A 22 24.56 -0.39 3.11
CA VAL A 22 23.52 -0.67 2.12
C VAL A 22 22.20 -1.07 2.80
N ALA A 23 22.24 -1.92 3.82
CA ALA A 23 21.06 -2.32 4.57
C ALA A 23 20.40 -1.14 5.31
N ALA A 24 21.21 -0.26 5.92
CA ALA A 24 20.71 0.94 6.60
C ALA A 24 20.08 1.94 5.61
N ALA A 25 20.70 2.14 4.44
CA ALA A 25 20.14 2.99 3.38
C ALA A 25 18.82 2.44 2.83
N ALA A 26 18.73 1.12 2.60
CA ALA A 26 17.49 0.48 2.17
C ALA A 26 16.35 0.62 3.21
N ALA A 27 16.67 0.49 4.50
CA ALA A 27 15.70 0.70 5.59
C ALA A 27 15.21 2.15 5.68
N ALA A 28 16.09 3.13 5.44
CA ALA A 28 15.72 4.55 5.45
C ALA A 28 14.81 4.93 4.26
N VAL A 29 15.03 4.33 3.08
CA VAL A 29 14.21 4.58 1.88
C VAL A 29 12.83 3.90 1.96
N ALA A 30 12.68 2.84 2.77
CA ALA A 30 11.39 2.16 2.95
C ALA A 30 10.35 2.98 3.73
N ALA A 31 10.73 4.13 4.30
CA ALA A 31 9.91 4.91 5.20
C ALA A 31 9.25 6.14 4.52
N GLU A 32 8.62 5.96 3.37
CA GLU A 32 7.69 6.99 2.87
C GLU A 32 6.59 6.42 1.97
N ALA A 33 5.79 5.50 2.50
CA ALA A 33 4.42 5.35 2.03
C ALA A 33 3.57 6.21 2.96
N ALA A 34 2.96 7.29 2.43
CA ALA A 34 1.98 8.09 3.15
C ALA A 34 1.05 7.14 3.93
N ALA A 35 1.13 7.18 5.26
CA ALA A 35 0.51 6.18 6.12
C ALA A 35 -1.01 6.33 6.06
N VAL A 36 -1.63 5.75 5.04
CA VAL A 36 -3.07 5.51 5.01
C VAL A 36 -3.41 4.83 6.32
N ALA A 37 -4.32 5.42 7.10
CA ALA A 37 -4.74 4.87 8.38
C ALA A 37 -5.06 3.38 8.21
N ALA A 38 -4.62 2.55 9.17
CA ALA A 38 -4.70 1.11 9.03
C ALA A 38 -6.13 0.60 8.72
N ASP A 39 -7.15 1.28 9.23
CA ASP A 39 -8.57 1.03 8.93
C ASP A 39 -8.94 1.37 7.49
N ALA A 40 -8.48 2.50 6.96
CA ALA A 40 -8.70 2.86 5.56
C ALA A 40 -8.01 1.85 4.63
N ALA A 41 -6.77 1.45 4.94
CA ALA A 41 -6.07 0.43 4.17
C ALA A 41 -6.76 -0.95 4.24
N ARG A 42 -7.35 -1.30 5.39
CA ARG A 42 -8.20 -2.51 5.53
C ARG A 42 -9.44 -2.41 4.66
N GLY A 43 -10.12 -1.27 4.66
CA GLY A 43 -11.30 -1.02 3.83
C GLY A 43 -10.99 -1.17 2.34
N VAL A 44 -9.92 -0.53 1.86
CA VAL A 44 -9.46 -0.65 0.47
C VAL A 44 -9.18 -2.10 0.09
N ARG A 45 -8.46 -2.85 0.94
CA ARG A 45 -8.20 -4.28 0.68
C ARG A 45 -9.48 -5.13 0.64
N GLN A 46 -10.47 -4.81 1.48
CA GLN A 46 -11.75 -5.52 1.48
C GLN A 46 -12.52 -5.25 0.18
N VAL A 47 -12.50 -4.02 -0.33
CA VAL A 47 -13.15 -3.65 -1.59
C VAL A 47 -12.46 -4.32 -2.78
N ASN A 48 -11.12 -4.26 -2.85
CA ASN A 48 -10.33 -4.86 -3.93
C ASN A 48 -10.51 -6.39 -4.06
N ARG A 49 -10.91 -7.07 -2.97
CA ARG A 49 -11.21 -8.51 -3.01
C ARG A 49 -12.55 -8.84 -3.67
N ARG A 50 -13.44 -7.86 -3.85
CA ARG A 50 -14.79 -8.06 -4.42
C ARG A 50 -14.83 -8.00 -5.95
N GLY A 51 -13.74 -7.62 -6.63
CA GLY A 51 -13.67 -7.58 -8.08
C GLY A 51 -12.53 -6.69 -8.62
N PRO A 52 -12.34 -6.62 -9.94
CA PRO A 52 -11.26 -5.88 -10.60
C PRO A 52 -11.53 -4.36 -10.73
N TYR A 53 -12.18 -3.74 -9.74
CA TYR A 53 -12.59 -2.34 -9.83
C TYR A 53 -11.64 -1.42 -9.07
N LEU A 54 -11.01 -0.49 -9.80
CA LEU A 54 -10.24 0.64 -9.29
C LEU A 54 -10.85 1.94 -9.84
N GLY A 55 -11.06 2.91 -8.95
CA GLY A 55 -11.31 4.31 -9.32
C GLY A 55 -12.25 5.02 -8.35
N VAL A 56 -11.75 5.41 -7.17
CA VAL A 56 -12.49 6.35 -6.31
C VAL A 56 -11.83 7.72 -6.46
N VAL A 57 -12.41 8.56 -7.31
CA VAL A 57 -12.26 10.01 -7.17
C VAL A 57 -13.30 10.41 -6.13
N VAL A 58 -12.85 10.84 -4.95
CA VAL A 58 -13.74 11.47 -3.97
C VAL A 58 -13.72 12.96 -4.29
N PRO A 59 -14.72 13.49 -5.02
CA PRO A 59 -14.92 14.94 -5.08
C PRO A 59 -15.18 15.43 -3.64
N ASN A 60 -14.96 16.70 -3.34
CA ASN A 60 -14.94 17.15 -1.94
C ASN A 60 -16.31 16.90 -1.24
N GLY A 61 -16.39 17.13 0.08
CA GLY A 61 -17.64 16.92 0.82
C GLY A 61 -18.87 17.65 0.27
N PHE A 62 -18.70 18.85 -0.31
CA PHE A 62 -19.78 19.59 -0.97
C PHE A 62 -20.31 18.89 -2.22
N GLU A 63 -19.44 18.23 -2.99
CA GLU A 63 -19.82 17.49 -4.19
C GLU A 63 -20.36 16.09 -3.86
N MET A 64 -19.96 15.49 -2.73
CA MET A 64 -20.45 14.19 -2.27
C MET A 64 -21.85 14.24 -1.64
N GLU A 65 -22.19 15.33 -0.93
CA GLU A 65 -23.44 15.41 -0.17
C GLU A 65 -24.71 15.16 -1.01
N PRO A 66 -24.86 15.71 -2.24
CA PRO A 66 -26.02 15.42 -3.07
C PRO A 66 -26.08 13.96 -3.55
N LEU A 67 -24.93 13.32 -3.77
CA LEU A 67 -24.86 11.93 -4.23
C LEU A 67 -25.25 10.94 -3.13
N LEU A 68 -24.77 11.17 -1.90
CA LEU A 68 -25.11 10.32 -0.73
C LEU A 68 -26.59 10.40 -0.34
N ARG A 69 -27.27 11.50 -0.69
CA ARG A 69 -28.71 11.69 -0.45
C ARG A 69 -29.60 11.27 -1.62
N SER A 70 -29.00 10.81 -2.72
CA SER A 70 -29.75 10.35 -3.89
C SER A 70 -30.53 9.07 -3.57
N PRO A 71 -31.80 8.94 -4.00
CA PRO A 71 -32.56 7.69 -3.87
C PRO A 71 -31.91 6.51 -4.61
N ALA A 72 -31.02 6.79 -5.57
CA ALA A 72 -30.29 5.77 -6.32
C ALA A 72 -29.06 5.23 -5.57
N PHE A 73 -28.65 5.86 -4.47
CA PHE A 73 -27.49 5.44 -3.69
C PHE A 73 -27.84 4.24 -2.80
N SER A 74 -27.17 3.11 -3.03
CA SER A 74 -27.35 1.86 -2.29
C SER A 74 -26.12 1.53 -1.43
N PRO A 75 -26.06 2.00 -0.17
CA PRO A 75 -24.86 1.84 0.66
C PRO A 75 -24.56 0.37 0.98
N ALA A 76 -23.29 -0.01 0.87
CA ALA A 76 -22.82 -1.31 1.32
C ALA A 76 -22.96 -1.45 2.85
N LYS A 77 -23.43 -2.61 3.32
CA LYS A 77 -23.72 -2.89 4.74
C LYS A 77 -22.61 -2.49 5.73
N LYS A 78 -21.34 -2.57 5.31
CA LYS A 78 -20.17 -2.31 6.17
C LYS A 78 -19.47 -0.98 5.86
N LEU A 79 -19.81 -0.32 4.76
CA LEU A 79 -19.15 0.88 4.26
C LEU A 79 -20.25 1.82 3.73
N PRO A 80 -20.85 2.68 4.58
CA PRO A 80 -22.05 3.45 4.25
C PRO A 80 -21.83 4.57 3.21
N TYR A 81 -20.59 4.77 2.80
CA TYR A 81 -20.16 5.71 1.76
C TYR A 81 -19.78 5.01 0.45
N LEU A 82 -19.90 3.67 0.39
CA LEU A 82 -19.62 2.89 -0.80
C LEU A 82 -20.92 2.35 -1.39
N ASP A 83 -21.22 2.78 -2.60
CA ASP A 83 -22.20 2.11 -3.47
C ASP A 83 -21.44 1.27 -4.50
N VAL A 84 -21.90 0.05 -4.73
CA VAL A 84 -21.33 -0.87 -5.71
C VAL A 84 -22.39 -1.06 -6.78
N ALA A 85 -22.17 -0.46 -7.94
CA ALA A 85 -23.03 -0.60 -9.10
C ALA A 85 -22.92 -2.03 -9.67
N ASP A 86 -23.56 -3.00 -9.00
CA ASP A 86 -23.66 -4.41 -9.45
C ASP A 86 -24.67 -5.21 -8.60
N SER A 87 -25.82 -4.63 -8.21
CA SER A 87 -26.90 -5.38 -7.52
C SER A 87 -27.95 -5.99 -8.46
N LEU A 88 -27.71 -6.00 -9.77
CA LEU A 88 -28.48 -6.79 -10.72
C LEU A 88 -27.63 -8.00 -11.10
N TYR A 89 -28.11 -9.20 -10.71
CA TYR A 89 -27.54 -10.56 -10.79
C TYR A 89 -26.83 -11.07 -9.53
#